data_AF-A0A0Q5Q815-F1
#
_entry.id   AF-A0A0Q5Q815-F1
#
_cell.length_a   1.000
_cell.length_b   1.000
_cell.length_c   1.000
_cell.angle_alpha   90.00
_cell.angle_beta   90.00
_cell.angle_gamma   90.00
#
_symmetry.space_group_name_H-M   'P 1'
#
loop_
_entity.id
_entity.type
_entity.pdbx_description
1 polymer ?
#
loop_
_entity_poly.entity_id
_entity_poly.type
_entity_poly.pdbx_seq_one_letter_code
_entity_poly.pdbx_strand_id
1 'polypeptide(L)' 'MKSKEYYQQIKKNGENVFEVYLKHKKTLSPLESMKEMRKDFPQITFEEAKEIMIICDTNFNSIEEYQGSILDDIKRIIEN' A
#
# COMPACT_ATOMS: atom_id res chain seq x y z
N MET A 1 9.99 -2.91 6.86
CA MET A 1 8.96 -3.13 5.85
C MET A 1 9.58 -3.09 4.46
N LYS A 2 8.81 -3.41 3.42
CA LYS A 2 9.33 -3.49 2.05
C LYS A 2 9.04 -2.19 1.30
N SER A 3 9.92 -1.83 0.38
CA SER A 3 9.77 -0.59 -0.39
C SER A 3 8.84 -0.78 -1.59
N LYS A 4 8.37 0.33 -2.16
CA LYS A 4 7.61 0.37 -3.40
C LYS A 4 8.30 -0.39 -4.54
N GLU A 5 9.61 -0.27 -4.68
CA GLU A 5 10.38 -0.95 -5.73
C GLU A 5 10.29 -2.47 -5.60
N TYR A 6 10.30 -3.01 -4.38
CA TYR A 6 10.13 -4.44 -4.15
C TYR A 6 8.78 -4.92 -4.68
N TYR A 7 7.69 -4.23 -4.32
CA TYR A 7 6.35 -4.61 -4.73
C TYR A 7 6.10 -4.47 -6.23
N GLN A 8 6.74 -3.49 -6.90
CA GLN A 8 6.66 -3.32 -8.35
C GLN A 8 7.22 -4.53 -9.15
N GLN A 9 8.10 -5.31 -8.55
CA GLN A 9 8.65 -6.52 -9.17
C GLN A 9 7.68 -7.71 -9.10
N ILE A 10 6.67 -7.66 -8.23
CA ILE A 10 5.67 -8.72 -8.10
C ILE A 10 4.60 -8.51 -9.17
N LYS A 11 4.59 -9.40 -10.16
CA LYS A 11 3.72 -9.30 -11.33
C LYS A 11 2.97 -10.59 -11.61
N LYS A 12 1.76 -10.45 -12.15
CA LYS A 12 0.93 -11.54 -12.67
C LYS A 12 0.24 -11.05 -13.93
N ASN A 13 0.34 -11.82 -15.02
CA ASN A 13 -0.22 -11.47 -16.32
C ASN A 13 0.20 -10.08 -16.84
N GLY A 14 1.42 -9.63 -16.50
CA GLY A 14 1.95 -8.33 -16.92
C GLY A 14 1.56 -7.15 -16.02
N GLU A 15 0.55 -7.30 -15.16
CA GLU A 15 0.15 -6.29 -14.17
C GLU A 15 0.92 -6.51 -12.85
N ASN A 16 1.41 -5.45 -12.23
CA ASN A 16 2.01 -5.48 -10.90
C ASN A 16 0.96 -5.31 -9.78
N VAL A 17 1.32 -5.65 -8.55
CA VAL A 17 0.40 -5.62 -7.40
C VAL A 17 -0.30 -4.27 -7.20
N PHE A 18 0.39 -3.15 -7.47
CA PHE A 18 -0.19 -1.81 -7.34
C PHE A 18 -1.24 -1.55 -8.43
N GLU A 19 -0.97 -1.97 -9.67
CA GLU A 19 -1.91 -1.82 -10.78
C GLU A 19 -3.19 -2.59 -10.52
N VAL A 20 -3.07 -3.82 -10.02
CA VAL A 20 -4.23 -4.66 -9.66
C VAL A 20 -5.01 -4.06 -8.48
N TYR A 21 -4.31 -3.60 -7.43
CA TYR A 21 -4.97 -2.91 -6.32
C TYR A 21 -5.74 -1.67 -6.79
N LEU A 22 -5.11 -0.79 -7.56
CA LEU A 22 -5.72 0.44 -8.07
C LEU A 22 -6.91 0.16 -9.00
N LYS A 23 -6.88 -0.94 -9.75
CA LYS A 23 -7.99 -1.38 -10.59
C LYS A 23 -9.22 -1.74 -9.76
N HIS A 24 -9.05 -2.49 -8.68
CA HIS A 24 -10.14 -2.80 -7.74
C HIS A 24 -10.64 -1.58 -6.98
N LYS A 25 -9.72 -0.68 -6.57
CA LYS A 25 -10.03 0.53 -5.81
C LYS A 25 -10.96 1.50 -6.57
N LYS A 26 -11.02 1.43 -7.89
CA LYS A 26 -11.98 2.22 -8.69
C LYS A 26 -13.44 1.93 -8.34
N THR A 27 -13.74 0.74 -7.82
CA THR A 27 -15.12 0.29 -7.57
C THR A 27 -15.35 -0.24 -6.15
N LEU A 28 -14.29 -0.57 -5.40
CA LEU A 28 -14.35 -1.22 -4.09
C LEU A 28 -13.71 -0.34 -3.01
N SER A 29 -14.08 -0.59 -1.75
CA SER A 29 -13.38 0.03 -0.62
C SER A 29 -11.91 -0.42 -0.53
N PRO A 30 -11.03 0.30 0.20
CA PRO A 30 -9.62 -0.09 0.32
C PRO A 30 -9.42 -1.51 0.87
N LEU A 31 -10.21 -1.91 1.87
CA LEU A 31 -10.14 -3.24 2.48
C LEU A 31 -10.59 -4.35 1.52
N GLU A 32 -11.67 -4.11 0.79
CA GLU A 32 -12.15 -5.04 -0.24
C GLU A 32 -11.17 -5.13 -1.42
N SER A 33 -10.57 -4.00 -1.82
CA SER A 33 -9.56 -3.95 -2.87
C SER A 33 -8.31 -4.75 -2.50
N MET A 34 -7.84 -4.64 -1.25
CA MET A 34 -6.77 -5.49 -0.71
C MET A 34 -7.16 -6.98 -0.78
N LYS A 35 -8.39 -7.32 -0.38
CA LYS A 35 -8.88 -8.70 -0.37
C LYS A 35 -8.89 -9.30 -1.79
N GLU A 36 -9.41 -8.57 -2.77
CA GLU A 36 -9.44 -9.04 -4.17
C GLU A 36 -8.03 -9.14 -4.76
N MET A 37 -7.18 -8.13 -4.57
CA MET A 37 -5.77 -8.17 -4.99
C MET A 37 -5.04 -9.41 -4.43
N ARG A 38 -5.26 -9.78 -3.16
CA ARG A 38 -4.63 -10.98 -2.57
C ARG A 38 -5.11 -12.30 -3.16
N LYS A 39 -6.31 -12.35 -3.76
CA LYS A 39 -6.72 -13.54 -4.53
C LYS A 39 -5.85 -13.70 -5.77
N ASP A 40 -5.45 -12.58 -6.36
CA ASP A 40 -4.53 -12.59 -7.49
C ASP A 40 -3.09 -12.87 -7.10
N PHE A 41 -2.66 -12.38 -5.94
CA PHE A 41 -1.31 -12.54 -5.41
C PHE A 41 -1.33 -13.24 -4.05
N PRO A 42 -1.58 -14.56 -4.00
CA PRO A 42 -1.72 -15.30 -2.74
C PRO A 42 -0.44 -15.32 -1.88
N GLN A 43 0.73 -15.05 -2.48
CA GLN A 43 1.99 -14.90 -1.77
C GLN A 43 2.09 -13.61 -0.96
N ILE A 44 1.23 -12.62 -1.23
CA ILE A 44 1.17 -11.37 -0.48
C ILE A 44 0.45 -11.62 0.84
N THR A 45 1.16 -11.41 1.93
CA THR A 45 0.62 -11.46 3.29
C THR A 45 -0.35 -10.31 3.54
N PHE A 46 -1.12 -10.39 4.64
CA PHE A 46 -2.04 -9.32 5.00
C PHE A 46 -1.30 -8.03 5.36
N GLU A 47 -0.15 -8.16 6.02
CA GLU A 47 0.72 -7.03 6.38
C GLU A 47 1.23 -6.33 5.11
N GLU A 48 1.80 -7.08 4.17
CA GLU A 48 2.26 -6.54 2.88
C GLU A 48 1.14 -5.89 2.06
N ALA A 49 -0.07 -6.46 2.06
CA ALA A 49 -1.21 -5.86 1.40
C ALA A 49 -1.61 -4.52 2.02
N LYS A 50 -1.47 -4.37 3.34
CA LYS A 50 -1.66 -3.09 4.04
C LYS A 50 -0.58 -2.09 3.64
N GLU A 51 0.68 -2.53 3.46
CA GLU A 51 1.75 -1.65 2.93
C GLU A 51 1.43 -1.14 1.53
N ILE A 52 1.02 -2.05 0.64
CA ILE A 52 0.62 -1.71 -0.73
C ILE A 52 -0.54 -0.70 -0.73
N MET A 53 -1.57 -0.93 0.09
CA MET A 53 -2.69 0.01 0.26
C MET A 53 -2.19 1.39 0.67
N ILE A 54 -1.36 1.49 1.70
CA ILE A 54 -0.85 2.78 2.19
C ILE A 54 -0.02 3.48 1.11
N ILE A 55 0.89 2.77 0.45
CA ILE A 55 1.74 3.31 -0.63
C ILE A 55 0.90 3.77 -1.83
N CYS A 56 -0.23 3.10 -2.15
CA CYS A 56 -1.14 3.53 -3.21
C CYS A 56 -2.00 4.74 -2.82
N ASP A 57 -2.40 4.80 -1.56
CA ASP A 57 -3.39 5.76 -1.07
C ASP A 57 -2.74 7.07 -0.60
N THR A 58 -1.42 7.05 -0.50
CA THR A 58 -0.59 8.18 -0.10
C THR A 58 0.50 8.42 -1.14
N ASN A 59 1.24 9.52 -1.00
CA ASN A 59 2.39 9.80 -1.85
C ASN A 59 3.71 9.22 -1.30
N PHE A 60 3.66 8.31 -0.32
CA PHE A 60 4.84 7.74 0.33
C PHE A 60 5.33 6.48 -0.38
N ASN A 61 6.63 6.21 -0.32
CA ASN A 61 7.27 5.05 -0.96
C ASN A 61 7.37 3.83 -0.04
N SER A 62 7.10 3.99 1.26
CA SER A 62 6.98 2.90 2.22
C SER A 62 6.08 3.28 3.40
N ILE A 63 5.68 2.29 4.21
CA ILE A 63 4.99 2.60 5.47
C ILE A 63 5.92 3.37 6.43
N GLU A 64 7.23 3.10 6.48
CA GLU A 64 8.14 3.85 7.36
C GLU A 64 8.15 5.33 7.02
N GLU A 65 8.16 5.67 5.74
CA GLU A 65 8.10 7.07 5.28
C GLU A 65 6.79 7.73 5.73
N TYR A 66 5.66 7.02 5.57
CA TYR A 66 4.37 7.45 6.05
C TYR A 66 4.33 7.65 7.58
N GLN A 67 4.85 6.68 8.34
CA GLN A 67 4.89 6.75 9.80
C GLN A 67 5.78 7.90 10.29
N GLY A 68 6.93 8.11 9.65
CA GLY A 68 7.80 9.25 9.92
C GLY A 68 7.06 10.58 9.75
N SER A 69 6.38 10.76 8.62
CA SER A 69 5.59 11.97 8.36
C SER A 69 4.49 12.20 9.40
N ILE A 70 3.76 11.14 9.79
CA ILE A 70 2.73 11.26 10.84
C ILE A 70 3.35 11.70 12.16
N LEU A 71 4.48 11.13 12.55
CA LEU A 71 5.15 11.50 13.80
C LEU A 71 5.58 12.96 13.80
N ASP A 72 6.06 13.48 12.67
CA ASP A 72 6.44 14.88 12.54
C ASP A 72 5.21 15.81 12.61
N ASP A 73 4.09 15.44 11.98
CA ASP A 73 2.85 16.18 12.08
C ASP A 73 2.26 16.17 13.50
N ILE A 74 2.35 15.03 14.21
CA ILE A 74 1.93 14.93 15.61
C ILE A 74 2.77 15.86 16.49
N LYS A 75 4.10 15.88 16.33
CA LYS A 75 4.97 16.80 17.10
C LYS A 75 4.57 18.25 16.87
N ARG A 76 4.31 18.64 15.62
CA ARG A 76 3.84 19.99 15.29
C ARG A 76 2.52 20.34 15.97
N ILE A 77 1.60 19.40 16.12
CA ILE A 77 0.30 19.63 16.77
C ILE A 77 0.44 19.75 18.30
N ILE A 78 1.35 18.99 18.91
CA ILE A 78 1.53 18.94 20.37
C ILE A 78 2.40 20.11 20.87
N GLU A 79 3.38 20.55 20.08
CA GLU A 79 4.34 21.58 20.46
C GLU A 79 3.89 23.02 20.11
N ASN A 80 2.73 23.18 19.46
CA ASN A 80 2.05 24.47 19.23
C ASN A 80 0.83 24.62 20.14
#